data_AF-A0A6M2EZW5-F1
#
_entry.id   AF-A0A6M2EZW5-F1
#
_cell.length_a   1.000
_cell.length_b   1.000
_cell.length_c   1.000
_cell.angle_alpha   90.00
_cell.angle_beta   90.00
_cell.angle_gamma   90.00
#
_symmetry.space_group_name_H-M   'P 1'
#
loop_
_entity.id
_entity.type
_entity.pdbx_description
1 polymer ?
#
loop_
_entity_poly.entity_id
_entity_poly.type
_entity_poly.pdbx_seq_one_letter_code
_entity_poly.pdbx_strand_id
1 'polypeptide(L)'
;MEGLQEFEPIFNEPRIGWAKNSNPGSGLMDQFLMHIFAPDDNHLKIQVTDYHSNTFEAVKSVMQLDDMRDCIGIGGSWTEFVEYLVASFKAEDVKLVLEKLSDSDGVAYAKLVAQKSKGMPLISISLTKLLDNAARDAMANMSFGLFKAFKCTKNLVVQEKEHSLQLTKVISAEKERSENTQSQLGKRQKLEKMNSSDRLDVSGPPASNGAQNSPDKLAGRDPASTKVTNRVVPAFRRAKVRGALLQDIEDDKDN
;
A
#
# COMPACT_ATOMS: atom_id res chain seq x y z
N MET A 1 -5.66 -7.76 -32.38
CA MET A 1 -4.96 -6.62 -31.78
C MET A 1 -5.74 -6.29 -30.53
N GLU A 2 -5.14 -6.49 -29.36
CA GLU A 2 -5.76 -6.14 -28.09
C GLU A 2 -5.76 -4.61 -27.96
N GLY A 3 -6.88 -4.04 -27.54
CA GLY A 3 -7.09 -2.59 -27.45
C GLY A 3 -6.99 -2.07 -26.02
N LEU A 4 -7.69 -0.96 -25.75
CA LEU A 4 -7.77 -0.27 -24.47
C LEU A 4 -9.15 -0.44 -23.79
N GLN A 5 -9.88 -1.52 -24.11
CA GLN A 5 -11.29 -1.73 -23.72
C GLN A 5 -11.57 -1.66 -22.21
N GLU A 6 -10.59 -1.99 -21.38
CA GLU A 6 -10.70 -1.99 -19.91
C GLU A 6 -9.85 -0.90 -19.25
N PHE A 7 -9.40 0.10 -20.03
CA PHE A 7 -8.55 1.16 -19.50
C PHE A 7 -9.34 2.09 -18.56
N GLU A 8 -9.05 2.01 -17.27
CA GLU A 8 -9.60 2.94 -16.28
C GLU A 8 -8.92 4.31 -16.35
N PRO A 9 -9.69 5.42 -16.32
CA PRO A 9 -9.12 6.76 -16.27
C PRO A 9 -8.19 6.97 -15.08
N ILE A 10 -7.04 7.58 -15.34
CA ILE A 10 -6.02 7.91 -14.34
C ILE A 10 -6.06 9.40 -14.09
N PHE A 11 -6.15 9.78 -12.81
CA PHE A 11 -5.98 11.15 -12.34
C PHE A 11 -4.75 11.19 -11.45
N ASN A 12 -3.87 12.17 -11.67
CA ASN A 12 -2.67 12.37 -10.84
C ASN A 12 -2.23 13.84 -10.86
N GLU A 13 -1.39 14.22 -9.91
CA GLU A 13 -0.75 15.53 -9.82
C GLU A 13 0.75 15.39 -10.12
N PRO A 14 1.19 15.62 -11.38
CA PRO A 14 2.60 15.50 -11.73
C PRO A 14 3.46 16.58 -11.07
N ARG A 15 4.66 16.19 -10.64
CA ARG A 15 5.66 17.13 -10.12
C ARG A 15 6.24 17.96 -11.25
N ILE A 16 6.35 19.27 -11.07
CA ILE A 16 6.95 20.14 -12.09
C ILE A 16 8.47 19.98 -12.10
N GLY A 17 9.01 19.81 -13.31
CA GLY A 17 10.43 19.95 -13.60
C GLY A 17 10.66 21.00 -14.69
N TRP A 18 11.81 21.67 -14.65
CA TRP A 18 12.22 22.63 -15.67
C TRP A 18 13.31 22.03 -16.54
N ALA A 19 13.25 22.28 -17.85
CA ALA A 19 14.38 22.01 -18.73
C ALA A 19 15.60 22.84 -18.25
N LYS A 20 16.81 22.32 -18.46
CA LYS A 20 18.07 22.83 -17.86
C LYS A 20 18.38 24.32 -18.14
N ASN A 21 17.67 24.94 -19.09
CA ASN A 21 17.86 26.33 -19.52
C ASN A 21 16.61 27.20 -19.36
N SER A 22 15.56 26.71 -18.69
CA SER A 22 14.30 27.44 -18.50
C SER A 22 14.26 28.01 -17.08
N ASN A 23 14.14 29.33 -16.96
CA ASN A 23 13.94 29.98 -15.67
C ASN A 23 12.43 29.89 -15.32
N PRO A 24 12.05 29.45 -14.11
CA PRO A 24 10.68 29.57 -13.64
C PRO A 24 10.38 31.06 -13.50
N GLY A 25 9.70 31.63 -14.50
CA GLY A 25 9.17 32.98 -14.38
C GLY A 25 8.19 33.05 -13.21
N SER A 26 8.17 34.18 -12.50
CA SER A 26 7.16 34.45 -11.47
C SER A 26 5.78 34.51 -12.13
N GLY A 27 4.94 33.48 -11.97
CA GLY A 27 3.56 33.47 -12.48
C GLY A 27 3.00 32.11 -12.89
N LEU A 28 3.81 31.05 -12.93
CA LEU A 28 3.32 29.70 -13.23
C LEU A 28 2.77 29.07 -11.96
N MET A 29 1.57 28.49 -12.06
CA MET A 29 1.01 27.70 -10.97
C MET A 29 1.85 26.44 -10.80
N ASP A 30 2.25 26.16 -9.56
CA ASP A 30 3.09 25.01 -9.25
C ASP A 30 2.33 23.67 -9.27
N GLN A 31 1.04 23.69 -9.63
CA GLN A 31 0.15 22.56 -9.59
C GLN A 31 -0.47 22.34 -10.97
N PHE A 32 -0.27 21.13 -11.49
CA PHE A 32 -0.92 20.64 -12.69
C PHE A 32 -1.71 19.41 -12.35
N LEU A 33 -2.84 19.22 -13.02
CA LEU A 33 -3.61 17.99 -12.97
C LEU A 33 -3.43 17.23 -14.27
N MET A 34 -3.21 15.93 -14.15
CA MET A 34 -3.10 14.99 -15.26
C MET A 34 -4.34 14.11 -15.31
N HIS A 35 -4.84 13.91 -16.51
CA HIS A 35 -5.93 12.98 -16.82
C HIS A 35 -5.53 12.13 -18.02
N ILE A 36 -5.49 10.81 -17.82
CA ILE A 36 -5.22 9.85 -18.88
C ILE A 36 -6.43 8.95 -19.03
N PHE A 37 -6.95 8.81 -20.24
CA PHE A 37 -8.15 8.01 -20.51
C PHE A 37 -8.16 7.50 -21.95
N ALA A 38 -8.91 6.44 -22.19
CA ALA A 38 -9.15 5.94 -23.55
C ALA A 38 -10.50 6.47 -24.05
N PRO A 39 -10.54 7.44 -25.00
CA PRO A 39 -11.80 7.87 -25.61
C PRO A 39 -12.46 6.76 -26.45
N ASP A 40 -11.66 5.81 -26.93
CA ASP A 40 -12.07 4.62 -27.68
C ASP A 40 -11.04 3.50 -27.46
N ASP A 41 -11.32 2.32 -28.01
CA ASP A 41 -10.49 1.12 -27.83
C ASP A 41 -9.08 1.22 -28.45
N ASN A 42 -8.83 2.23 -29.30
CA ASN A 42 -7.62 2.33 -30.11
C ASN A 42 -6.73 3.51 -29.74
N HIS A 43 -7.21 4.44 -28.92
CA HIS A 43 -6.48 5.67 -28.58
C HIS A 43 -6.39 5.85 -27.07
N LEU A 44 -5.19 6.22 -26.62
CA LEU A 44 -4.93 6.73 -25.29
C LEU A 44 -4.77 8.24 -25.38
N LYS A 45 -5.56 8.96 -24.59
CA LYS A 45 -5.55 10.41 -24.52
C LYS A 45 -4.98 10.86 -23.19
N ILE A 46 -4.02 11.77 -23.23
CA ILE A 46 -3.29 12.30 -22.09
C ILE A 46 -3.50 13.81 -22.08
N GLN A 47 -4.06 14.34 -21.01
CA GLN A 47 -4.30 15.76 -20.82
C GLN A 47 -3.65 16.23 -19.53
N VAL A 48 -3.00 17.39 -19.57
CA VAL A 48 -2.37 18.01 -18.41
C VAL A 48 -2.74 19.49 -18.38
N THR A 49 -3.25 20.00 -17.27
CA THR A 49 -3.71 21.40 -17.19
C THR A 49 -3.45 22.03 -15.82
N ASP A 50 -3.14 23.32 -15.83
CA ASP A 50 -3.14 24.19 -14.65
C ASP A 50 -4.52 24.83 -14.38
N TYR A 51 -5.55 24.43 -15.14
CA TYR A 51 -6.90 25.01 -15.14
C TYR A 51 -6.95 26.53 -15.43
N HIS A 52 -5.88 27.05 -16.04
CA HIS A 52 -5.72 28.47 -16.31
C HIS A 52 -5.20 28.70 -17.72
N SER A 53 -3.88 28.89 -17.87
CA SER A 53 -3.24 29.33 -19.12
C SER A 53 -2.53 28.21 -19.87
N ASN A 54 -2.32 27.07 -19.21
CA ASN A 54 -1.52 25.98 -19.76
C ASN A 54 -2.30 24.68 -19.70
N THR A 55 -2.83 24.30 -20.86
CA THR A 55 -3.41 22.98 -21.08
C THR A 55 -2.65 22.31 -22.21
N PHE A 56 -2.23 21.07 -21.99
CA PHE A 56 -1.46 20.28 -22.93
C PHE A 56 -2.15 18.94 -23.18
N GLU A 57 -1.93 18.39 -24.36
CA GLU A 57 -2.53 17.14 -24.78
C GLU A 57 -1.56 16.28 -25.60
N ALA A 58 -1.68 14.97 -25.46
CA ALA A 58 -1.17 13.99 -26.41
C ALA A 58 -2.23 12.91 -26.66
N VAL A 59 -2.31 12.44 -27.90
CA VAL A 59 -3.10 11.27 -28.28
C VAL A 59 -2.14 10.24 -28.85
N LYS A 60 -2.24 9.00 -28.38
CA LYS A 60 -1.41 7.87 -28.82
C LYS A 60 -2.31 6.74 -29.29
N SER A 61 -2.13 6.29 -30.52
CA SER A 61 -2.81 5.07 -30.98
C SER A 61 -2.18 3.82 -30.35
N VAL A 62 -2.90 2.70 -30.35
CA VAL A 62 -2.38 1.39 -29.93
C VAL A 62 -1.08 1.05 -30.67
N MET A 63 -1.00 1.33 -31.98
CA MET A 63 0.24 1.14 -32.75
C MET A 63 1.40 2.00 -32.23
N GLN A 64 1.17 3.28 -31.96
CA GLN A 64 2.22 4.16 -31.42
C GLN A 64 2.66 3.77 -30.02
N LEU A 65 1.74 3.20 -29.23
CA LEU A 65 2.04 2.66 -27.91
C LEU A 65 2.83 1.35 -28.02
N ASP A 66 2.54 0.49 -29.00
CA ASP A 66 3.29 -0.74 -29.30
C ASP A 66 4.71 -0.43 -29.78
N ASP A 67 4.85 0.53 -30.70
CA ASP A 67 6.17 1.05 -31.11
C ASP A 67 6.94 1.61 -29.91
N MET A 68 6.24 2.32 -29.02
CA MET A 68 6.85 2.87 -27.81
C MET A 68 7.30 1.74 -26.86
N ARG A 69 6.51 0.68 -26.68
CA ARG A 69 6.86 -0.52 -25.88
C ARG A 69 8.21 -1.08 -26.36
N ASP A 70 8.34 -1.26 -27.66
CA ASP A 70 9.55 -1.82 -28.27
C ASP A 70 10.74 -0.86 -28.10
N CYS A 71 10.52 0.45 -28.25
CA CYS A 71 11.57 1.47 -28.09
C CYS A 71 12.10 1.57 -26.65
N ILE A 72 11.25 1.42 -25.64
CA ILE A 72 11.68 1.43 -24.22
C ILE A 72 12.20 0.07 -23.75
N GLY A 73 12.04 -0.98 -24.56
CA GLY A 73 12.54 -2.33 -24.29
C GLY A 73 11.72 -3.10 -23.25
N ILE A 74 10.41 -2.87 -23.17
CA ILE A 74 9.52 -3.68 -22.31
C ILE A 74 9.03 -4.89 -23.11
N GLY A 75 9.52 -6.08 -22.75
CA GLY A 75 8.98 -7.33 -23.27
C GLY A 75 7.66 -7.73 -22.60
N GLY A 76 7.07 -8.82 -23.07
CA GLY A 76 5.83 -9.37 -22.53
C GLY A 76 4.62 -9.15 -23.44
N SER A 77 3.44 -9.41 -22.88
CA SER A 77 2.17 -9.21 -23.56
C SER A 77 1.77 -7.74 -23.64
N TRP A 78 0.79 -7.43 -24.50
CA TRP A 78 0.20 -6.10 -24.57
C TRP A 78 -0.43 -5.68 -23.23
N THR A 79 -1.18 -6.57 -22.58
CA THR A 79 -1.77 -6.33 -21.25
C THR A 79 -0.71 -5.96 -20.21
N GLU A 80 0.39 -6.71 -20.13
CA GLU A 80 1.48 -6.42 -19.19
C GLU A 80 2.10 -5.03 -19.45
N PHE A 81 2.20 -4.64 -20.72
CA PHE A 81 2.66 -3.30 -21.07
C PHE A 81 1.64 -2.21 -20.68
N VAL A 82 0.34 -2.42 -20.90
CA VAL A 82 -0.70 -1.47 -20.46
C VAL A 82 -0.70 -1.34 -18.93
N GLU A 83 -0.58 -2.46 -18.20
CA GLU A 83 -0.41 -2.45 -16.74
C GLU A 83 0.83 -1.67 -16.30
N TYR A 84 1.93 -1.81 -17.04
CA TYR A 84 3.14 -1.03 -16.81
C TYR A 84 2.91 0.48 -17.01
N LEU A 85 2.22 0.88 -18.09
CA LEU A 85 1.84 2.27 -18.33
C LEU A 85 0.98 2.81 -17.17
N VAL A 86 -0.06 2.07 -16.78
CA VAL A 86 -0.96 2.44 -15.69
C VAL A 86 -0.19 2.62 -14.38
N ALA A 87 0.67 1.65 -14.03
CA ALA A 87 1.47 1.72 -12.81
C ALA A 87 2.46 2.90 -12.83
N SER A 88 3.06 3.19 -13.98
CA SER A 88 3.99 4.31 -14.14
C SER A 88 3.29 5.67 -13.97
N PHE A 89 2.10 5.85 -14.54
CA PHE A 89 1.36 7.11 -14.42
C PHE A 89 0.60 7.26 -13.10
N LYS A 90 0.37 6.17 -12.35
CA LYS A 90 -0.12 6.20 -10.97
C LYS A 90 0.99 6.40 -9.93
N ALA A 91 2.26 6.36 -10.33
CA ALA A 91 3.37 6.57 -9.42
C ALA A 91 3.44 8.03 -8.91
N GLU A 92 4.05 8.24 -7.75
CA GLU A 92 4.19 9.58 -7.14
C GLU A 92 5.28 10.45 -7.79
N ASP A 93 6.14 9.85 -8.62
CA ASP A 93 7.30 10.49 -9.22
C ASP A 93 7.11 10.85 -10.70
N VAL A 94 5.85 10.86 -11.17
CA VAL A 94 5.48 11.43 -12.47
C VAL A 94 5.88 12.90 -12.50
N LYS A 95 6.58 13.29 -13.57
CA LYS A 95 7.09 14.64 -13.77
C LYS A 95 6.54 15.26 -15.03
N LEU A 96 6.12 16.51 -14.91
CA LEU A 96 5.83 17.38 -16.04
C LEU A 96 7.03 18.29 -16.28
N VAL A 97 7.80 18.01 -17.33
CA VAL A 97 8.93 18.84 -17.73
C VAL A 97 8.45 19.93 -18.67
N LEU A 98 8.57 21.18 -18.25
CA LEU A 98 8.16 22.35 -19.01
C LEU A 98 9.38 23.04 -19.63
N GLU A 99 9.23 23.50 -20.86
CA GLU A 99 10.24 24.24 -21.62
C GLU A 99 9.63 25.52 -22.21
N LYS A 100 10.24 26.65 -21.86
CA LYS A 100 9.86 27.99 -22.34
C LYS A 100 10.68 28.33 -23.58
N LEU A 101 10.03 28.86 -24.61
CA LEU A 101 10.76 29.44 -25.75
C LEU A 101 11.34 30.79 -25.30
N SER A 102 12.60 31.05 -25.64
CA SER A 102 13.37 32.20 -25.15
C SER A 102 12.70 33.56 -25.36
N ASP A 103 11.85 33.70 -26.38
CA ASP A 103 11.21 34.97 -26.78
C ASP A 103 9.72 35.07 -26.45
N SER A 104 9.11 34.03 -25.84
CA SER A 104 7.68 34.02 -25.52
C SER A 104 7.43 33.94 -24.03
N ASP A 105 6.43 34.66 -23.52
CA ASP A 105 6.10 34.60 -22.09
C ASP A 105 5.44 33.27 -21.66
N GLY A 106 4.98 32.46 -22.62
CA GLY A 106 4.31 31.19 -22.38
C GLY A 106 5.23 29.96 -22.45
N VAL A 107 4.83 28.89 -21.76
CA VAL A 107 5.40 27.55 -21.99
C VAL A 107 5.04 27.10 -23.40
N ALA A 108 6.05 26.67 -24.16
CA ALA A 108 5.90 26.26 -25.56
C ALA A 108 5.86 24.73 -25.70
N TYR A 109 6.62 24.02 -24.87
CA TYR A 109 6.69 22.56 -24.91
C TYR A 109 6.53 21.97 -23.51
N ALA A 110 5.82 20.85 -23.45
CA ALA A 110 5.66 20.07 -22.23
C ALA A 110 5.94 18.60 -22.54
N LYS A 111 6.56 17.91 -21.58
CA LYS A 111 6.87 16.49 -21.67
C LYS A 111 6.52 15.82 -20.37
N LEU A 112 5.65 14.81 -20.45
CA LEU A 112 5.32 13.97 -19.33
C LEU A 112 6.35 12.84 -19.23
N VAL A 113 6.90 12.65 -18.05
CA VAL A 113 7.92 11.65 -17.76
C VAL A 113 7.44 10.82 -16.58
N ALA A 114 7.38 9.50 -16.74
CA ALA A 114 6.90 8.58 -15.74
C ALA A 114 7.72 7.29 -15.72
N GLN A 115 7.85 6.67 -14.56
CA GLN A 115 8.48 5.35 -14.40
C GLN A 115 7.70 4.58 -13.35
N LYS A 116 7.58 3.27 -13.51
CA LYS A 116 6.88 2.42 -12.53
C LYS A 116 7.58 2.41 -11.17
N SER A 117 8.91 2.36 -11.20
CA SER A 117 9.77 2.41 -10.02
C SER A 117 11.22 2.70 -10.44
N LYS A 118 12.07 3.04 -9.47
CA LYS A 118 13.48 3.33 -9.72
C LYS A 118 14.17 2.14 -10.39
N GLY A 119 14.83 2.38 -11.51
CA GLY A 119 15.57 1.37 -12.29
C GLY A 119 14.73 0.69 -13.38
N MET A 120 13.44 0.98 -13.47
CA MET A 120 12.58 0.51 -14.57
C MET A 120 12.64 1.46 -15.78
N PRO A 121 12.30 0.99 -17.00
CA PRO A 121 12.31 1.82 -18.20
C PRO A 121 11.45 3.09 -18.09
N LEU A 122 12.02 4.22 -18.50
CA LEU A 122 11.34 5.52 -18.43
C LEU A 122 10.36 5.69 -19.60
N ILE A 123 9.12 6.06 -19.29
CA ILE A 123 8.15 6.52 -20.29
C ILE A 123 8.30 8.03 -20.45
N SER A 124 8.39 8.49 -21.70
CA SER A 124 8.44 9.92 -22.02
C SER A 124 7.48 10.24 -23.16
N ILE A 125 6.52 11.13 -22.89
CA ILE A 125 5.50 11.52 -23.85
C ILE A 125 5.52 13.05 -24.01
N SER A 126 5.89 13.52 -25.19
CA SER A 126 5.77 14.92 -25.56
C SER A 126 4.29 15.31 -25.69
N LEU A 127 3.94 16.47 -25.16
CA LEU A 127 2.59 17.03 -25.17
C LEU A 127 2.57 18.32 -26.00
N THR A 128 1.45 18.53 -26.69
CA THR A 128 1.20 19.74 -27.48
C THR A 128 0.31 20.70 -26.69
N LYS A 129 0.65 21.98 -26.68
CA LYS A 129 -0.18 23.00 -26.02
C LYS A 129 -1.50 23.18 -26.78
N LEU A 130 -2.60 23.09 -26.05
CA LEU A 130 -3.94 23.39 -26.56
C LEU A 130 -4.22 24.89 -26.43
N LEU A 131 -4.99 25.41 -27.39
CA LEU A 131 -5.40 26.82 -27.44
C LEU A 131 -6.92 26.94 -27.35
N ASP A 132 -7.37 28.05 -26.77
CA ASP A 132 -8.77 28.51 -26.75
C ASP A 132 -9.80 27.42 -26.42
N ASN A 133 -10.68 27.10 -27.37
CA ASN A 133 -11.78 26.16 -27.19
C ASN A 133 -11.28 24.74 -26.90
N ALA A 134 -10.20 24.29 -27.55
CA ALA A 134 -9.66 22.95 -27.30
C ALA A 134 -9.16 22.82 -25.85
N ALA A 135 -8.51 23.86 -25.32
CA ALA A 135 -8.09 23.90 -23.92
C ALA A 135 -9.30 23.88 -22.97
N ARG A 136 -10.34 24.67 -23.27
CA ARG A 136 -11.59 24.70 -22.49
C ARG A 136 -12.30 23.35 -22.48
N ASP A 137 -12.40 22.69 -23.63
CA ASP A 137 -13.05 21.39 -23.75
C ASP A 137 -12.26 20.31 -22.99
N ALA A 138 -10.93 20.35 -23.07
CA ALA A 138 -10.07 19.47 -22.28
C ALA A 138 -10.27 19.67 -20.77
N MET A 139 -10.29 20.92 -20.29
CA MET A 139 -10.56 21.25 -18.89
C MET A 139 -11.97 20.80 -18.46
N ALA A 140 -12.99 21.00 -19.30
CA ALA A 140 -14.35 20.57 -19.01
C ALA A 140 -14.46 19.04 -18.91
N ASN A 141 -13.83 18.32 -19.83
CA ASN A 141 -13.77 16.86 -19.83
C ASN A 141 -13.06 16.32 -18.59
N MET A 142 -11.92 16.91 -18.22
CA MET A 142 -11.18 16.56 -17.01
C MET A 142 -12.02 16.81 -15.75
N SER A 143 -12.69 17.97 -15.65
CA SER A 143 -13.56 18.30 -14.52
C SER A 143 -14.72 17.32 -14.37
N PHE A 144 -15.34 16.95 -15.47
CA PHE A 144 -16.44 15.98 -15.47
C PHE A 144 -15.95 14.57 -15.08
N GLY A 145 -14.78 14.17 -15.58
CA GLY A 145 -14.10 12.93 -15.18
C GLY A 145 -13.81 12.87 -13.69
N LEU A 146 -13.20 13.93 -13.14
CA LEU A 146 -12.92 14.06 -11.70
C LEU A 146 -14.21 14.02 -10.87
N PHE A 147 -15.27 14.69 -11.30
CA PHE A 147 -16.55 14.66 -10.59
C PHE A 147 -17.17 13.26 -10.54
N LYS A 148 -17.11 12.51 -11.65
CA LYS A 148 -17.54 11.11 -11.69
C LYS A 148 -16.70 10.24 -10.76
N ALA A 149 -15.38 10.33 -10.84
CA ALA A 149 -14.47 9.58 -9.98
C ALA A 149 -14.72 9.89 -8.50
N PHE A 150 -14.87 11.17 -8.15
CA PHE A 150 -15.20 11.60 -6.79
C PHE A 150 -16.51 11.00 -6.29
N LYS A 151 -17.57 11.02 -7.10
CA LYS A 151 -18.85 10.40 -6.73
C LYS A 151 -18.73 8.90 -6.51
N CYS A 152 -18.02 8.19 -7.39
CA CYS A 152 -17.77 6.76 -7.23
C CYS A 152 -17.00 6.46 -5.94
N THR A 153 -15.87 7.13 -5.72
CA THR A 153 -15.06 6.96 -4.51
C THR A 153 -15.84 7.31 -3.24
N LYS A 154 -16.63 8.39 -3.26
CA LYS A 154 -17.49 8.76 -2.13
C LYS A 154 -18.48 7.65 -1.78
N ASN A 155 -19.13 7.06 -2.77
CA ASN A 155 -20.09 5.96 -2.54
C ASN A 155 -19.39 4.73 -1.96
N LEU A 156 -18.23 4.35 -2.50
CA LEU A 156 -17.42 3.24 -1.98
C LEU A 156 -17.02 3.47 -0.52
N VAL A 157 -16.55 4.68 -0.19
CA VAL A 157 -16.17 5.05 1.18
C VAL A 157 -17.37 4.98 2.14
N VAL A 158 -18.57 5.38 1.71
CA VAL A 158 -19.79 5.25 2.52
C VAL A 158 -20.14 3.79 2.77
N GLN A 159 -20.08 2.96 1.74
CA GLN A 159 -20.34 1.52 1.86
C GLN A 159 -19.33 0.84 2.81
N GLU A 160 -18.05 1.18 2.68
CA GLU A 160 -16.99 0.63 3.54
C GLU A 160 -17.17 1.04 5.01
N LYS A 161 -17.57 2.29 5.26
CA LYS A 161 -17.89 2.76 6.62
C LYS A 161 -19.04 1.99 7.26
N GLU A 162 -20.10 1.72 6.50
CA GLU A 162 -21.24 0.94 6.99
C GLU A 162 -20.83 -0.51 7.29
N HIS A 163 -20.08 -1.14 6.38
CA HIS A 163 -19.55 -2.48 6.59
C HIS A 163 -18.66 -2.57 7.83
N SER A 164 -17.76 -1.59 8.03
CA SER A 164 -16.89 -1.50 9.21
C SER A 164 -17.67 -1.37 10.52
N LEU A 165 -18.77 -0.61 10.51
CA LEU A 165 -19.66 -0.49 11.67
C LEU A 165 -20.37 -1.80 12.00
N GLN A 166 -20.79 -2.54 10.98
CA GLN A 166 -21.39 -3.86 11.15
C GLN A 166 -20.39 -4.88 11.71
N LEU A 167 -19.16 -4.93 11.18
CA LEU A 167 -18.11 -5.79 11.73
C LEU A 167 -17.79 -5.45 13.18
N THR A 168 -17.73 -4.17 13.53
CA THR A 168 -17.48 -3.73 14.92
C THR A 168 -18.54 -4.26 15.89
N LYS A 169 -19.82 -4.28 15.47
CA LYS A 169 -20.91 -4.86 16.26
C LYS A 169 -20.76 -6.37 16.44
N VAL A 170 -20.44 -7.09 15.36
CA VAL A 170 -20.22 -8.55 15.40
C VAL A 170 -19.03 -8.89 16.31
N ILE A 171 -17.92 -8.17 16.18
CA ILE A 171 -16.72 -8.36 17.02
C ILE A 171 -17.06 -8.11 18.50
N SER A 172 -17.84 -7.08 18.81
CA SER A 172 -18.24 -6.78 20.19
C SER A 172 -19.12 -7.89 20.78
N ALA A 173 -20.11 -8.37 20.02
CA ALA A 173 -20.99 -9.46 20.43
C ALA A 173 -20.22 -10.79 20.63
N GLU A 174 -19.29 -11.11 19.73
CA GLU A 174 -18.45 -12.29 19.86
C GLU A 174 -17.49 -12.17 21.05
N LYS A 175 -16.93 -10.98 21.30
CA LYS A 175 -16.09 -10.71 22.47
C LYS A 175 -16.88 -10.92 23.77
N GLU A 176 -18.08 -10.36 23.89
CA GLU A 176 -18.96 -10.58 25.04
C GLU A 176 -19.28 -12.07 25.23
N ARG A 177 -19.61 -12.78 24.15
CA ARG A 177 -19.86 -14.23 24.19
C ARG A 177 -18.64 -15.02 24.66
N SER A 178 -17.45 -14.64 24.21
CA SER A 178 -16.19 -15.28 24.58
C SER A 178 -15.86 -15.07 26.06
N GLU A 179 -16.02 -13.84 26.57
CA GLU A 179 -15.82 -13.49 27.98
C GLU A 179 -16.81 -14.23 28.88
N ASN A 180 -18.08 -14.30 28.46
CA ASN A 180 -19.11 -15.07 29.16
C ASN A 180 -18.75 -16.56 29.24
N THR A 181 -18.30 -17.16 28.13
CA THR A 181 -17.90 -18.57 28.09
C THR A 181 -16.67 -18.84 28.98
N GLN A 182 -15.67 -17.96 28.93
CA GLN A 182 -14.48 -18.05 29.77
C GLN A 182 -14.83 -17.95 31.26
N SER A 183 -15.75 -17.04 31.63
CA SER A 183 -16.21 -16.89 33.01
C SER A 183 -16.94 -18.14 33.52
N GLN A 184 -17.74 -18.80 32.68
CA GLN A 184 -18.45 -20.04 33.04
C GLN A 184 -17.47 -21.21 33.22
N LEU A 185 -16.48 -21.34 32.34
CA LEU A 185 -15.44 -22.36 32.45
C LEU A 185 -14.62 -22.18 33.73
N GLY A 186 -14.24 -20.96 34.09
CA GLY A 186 -13.53 -20.67 35.34
C GLY A 186 -14.34 -21.04 36.59
N LYS A 187 -15.65 -20.78 36.59
CA LYS A 187 -16.55 -21.19 37.68
C LYS A 187 -16.65 -22.71 37.81
N ARG A 188 -16.75 -23.43 36.68
CA ARG A 188 -16.82 -24.91 36.66
C ARG A 188 -15.53 -25.55 37.17
N GLN A 189 -14.37 -25.09 36.73
CA GLN A 189 -13.07 -25.60 37.22
C GLN A 189 -12.89 -25.39 38.73
N LYS A 190 -13.37 -24.27 39.28
CA LYS A 190 -13.31 -24.01 40.72
C LYS A 190 -14.20 -24.98 41.51
N LEU A 191 -15.38 -25.31 40.99
CA LEU A 191 -16.32 -26.24 41.62
C LEU A 191 -15.80 -27.69 41.58
N GLU A 192 -15.18 -28.13 40.48
CA GLU A 192 -14.52 -29.44 40.41
C GLU A 192 -13.36 -29.55 41.41
N LYS A 193 -12.59 -28.49 41.61
CA LYS A 193 -11.51 -28.46 42.60
C LYS A 193 -12.03 -28.60 44.04
N MET A 194 -13.13 -27.93 44.39
CA MET A 194 -13.75 -28.03 45.72
C MET A 194 -14.40 -29.41 45.95
N ASN A 195 -15.06 -29.98 44.94
CA ASN A 195 -15.67 -31.32 45.05
C ASN A 195 -14.64 -32.46 45.09
N SER A 196 -13.42 -32.24 44.59
CA SER A 196 -12.32 -33.20 44.69
C SER A 196 -11.62 -33.22 46.06
N SER A 197 -11.73 -32.15 46.86
CA SER A 197 -11.12 -32.12 48.20
C SER A 197 -12.00 -32.70 49.32
N ASP A 198 -13.29 -32.94 49.06
CA ASP A 198 -14.25 -33.49 50.04
C ASP A 198 -14.40 -35.03 49.97
N ARG A 199 -13.55 -35.73 49.21
CA ARG A 199 -13.53 -37.21 49.13
C ARG A 199 -12.26 -37.85 49.70
N LEU A 200 -11.70 -37.27 50.74
CA LEU A 200 -10.68 -37.93 51.56
C LEU A 200 -11.15 -37.97 53.02
N ASP A 201 -12.08 -38.89 53.32
CA ASP A 201 -11.88 -39.80 54.44
C ASP A 201 -12.96 -40.89 54.47
N VAL A 202 -12.51 -42.14 54.56
CA VAL A 202 -13.04 -43.21 55.43
C VAL A 202 -12.21 -44.49 55.19
N SER A 203 -11.39 -44.81 56.20
CA SER A 203 -10.95 -46.15 56.68
C SER A 203 -9.50 -46.63 56.41
N GLY A 204 -8.66 -46.56 57.46
CA GLY A 204 -7.78 -47.67 57.90
C GLY A 204 -6.25 -47.45 57.84
N PRO A 205 -5.44 -47.94 58.82
CA PRO A 205 -4.41 -47.12 59.50
C PRO A 205 -2.97 -47.72 59.40
N PRO A 206 -1.96 -47.39 60.26
CA PRO A 206 -0.78 -46.62 59.85
C PRO A 206 0.59 -47.31 60.10
N ALA A 207 1.62 -46.92 59.33
CA ALA A 207 3.05 -47.02 59.65
C ALA A 207 3.81 -46.27 58.53
N SER A 208 4.89 -45.51 58.71
CA SER A 208 5.83 -45.32 59.79
C SER A 208 6.65 -44.05 59.48
N ASN A 209 6.87 -43.23 60.50
CA ASN A 209 8.04 -42.39 60.81
C ASN A 209 8.86 -41.73 59.68
N GLY A 210 8.92 -40.39 59.76
CA GLY A 210 9.96 -39.59 59.12
C GLY A 210 9.87 -38.13 59.58
N ALA A 211 10.18 -37.88 60.85
CA ALA A 211 10.26 -36.57 61.47
C ALA A 211 11.30 -35.67 60.77
N GLN A 212 11.03 -34.36 60.67
CA GLN A 212 11.86 -33.32 61.31
C GLN A 212 11.30 -31.90 61.11
N ASN A 213 10.60 -31.45 62.17
CA ASN A 213 10.68 -30.16 62.87
C ASN A 213 10.97 -28.85 62.11
N SER A 214 9.97 -27.97 62.19
CA SER A 214 10.08 -26.50 62.20
C SER A 214 10.83 -25.99 63.45
N PRO A 215 11.29 -24.73 63.48
CA PRO A 215 10.79 -23.86 64.54
C PRO A 215 10.47 -22.42 64.11
N ASP A 216 9.38 -21.91 64.66
CA ASP A 216 9.05 -20.47 64.73
C ASP A 216 9.81 -19.77 65.87
N LYS A 217 9.97 -18.44 65.69
CA LYS A 217 9.99 -17.37 66.71
C LYS A 217 11.36 -16.82 67.18
N LEU A 218 11.69 -15.60 66.79
CA LEU A 218 11.76 -14.40 67.67
C LEU A 218 12.04 -13.11 66.89
N ALA A 219 11.41 -12.03 67.37
CA ALA A 219 11.34 -10.70 66.77
C ALA A 219 12.64 -9.89 66.86
N GLY A 220 12.88 -9.01 65.89
CA GLY A 220 13.93 -7.99 65.96
C GLY A 220 14.05 -7.08 64.73
N ARG A 221 13.16 -6.07 64.64
CA ARG A 221 13.42 -4.72 64.10
C ARG A 221 13.65 -4.53 62.57
N ASP A 222 12.64 -3.95 61.91
CA ASP A 222 12.70 -3.16 60.65
C ASP A 222 13.59 -1.89 60.77
N PRO A 223 13.88 -1.12 59.68
CA PRO A 223 13.63 -1.33 58.24
C PRO A 223 14.85 -0.99 57.32
N ALA A 224 14.80 -1.41 56.04
CA ALA A 224 14.76 -0.49 54.88
C ALA A 224 15.23 -1.14 53.55
N SER A 225 14.42 -0.90 52.51
CA SER A 225 14.79 -0.64 51.12
C SER A 225 14.85 -1.80 50.10
N THR A 226 13.66 -2.15 49.60
CA THR A 226 13.29 -2.34 48.17
C THR A 226 14.36 -2.66 47.12
N LYS A 227 14.33 -3.88 46.54
CA LYS A 227 14.26 -4.08 45.08
C LYS A 227 13.88 -5.53 44.70
N VAL A 228 12.97 -5.61 43.73
CA VAL A 228 12.25 -6.81 43.26
C VAL A 228 13.14 -7.77 42.46
N THR A 229 13.04 -9.05 42.79
CA THR A 229 13.64 -10.22 42.12
C THR A 229 12.87 -10.65 40.85
N ASN A 230 13.66 -10.90 39.79
CA ASN A 230 13.52 -11.92 38.75
C ASN A 230 12.22 -12.01 37.93
N ARG A 231 12.34 -11.74 36.62
CA ARG A 231 11.43 -12.31 35.60
C ARG A 231 12.23 -13.20 34.65
N VAL A 232 12.02 -14.50 34.82
CA VAL A 232 12.50 -15.59 33.94
C VAL A 232 11.80 -15.47 32.59
N VAL A 233 12.57 -15.44 31.50
CA VAL A 233 12.05 -15.41 30.12
C VAL A 233 12.14 -16.83 29.54
N PRO A 234 11.07 -17.39 28.94
CA PRO A 234 11.14 -18.69 28.26
C PRO A 234 11.98 -18.59 26.99
N ALA A 235 13.11 -19.32 26.96
CA ALA A 235 13.95 -19.45 25.78
C ALA A 235 13.32 -20.45 24.78
N PHE A 236 12.67 -19.96 23.74
CA PHE A 236 12.28 -20.78 22.60
C PHE A 236 13.54 -21.12 21.76
N ARG A 237 13.99 -22.37 21.81
CA ARG A 237 15.05 -22.89 20.94
C ARG A 237 14.53 -22.98 19.51
N ARG A 238 15.02 -22.13 18.60
CA ARG A 238 14.84 -22.34 17.16
C ARG A 238 15.63 -23.59 16.74
N ALA A 239 14.95 -24.56 16.16
CA ALA A 239 15.60 -25.66 15.43
C ALA A 239 16.37 -25.06 14.25
N LYS A 240 17.71 -25.23 14.23
CA LYS A 240 18.56 -24.93 13.07
C LYS A 240 18.28 -25.98 12.00
N VAL A 241 17.54 -25.63 10.95
CA VAL A 241 17.54 -26.41 9.71
C VAL A 241 18.83 -26.06 8.96
N ARG A 242 19.63 -27.09 8.72
CA ARG A 242 20.93 -27.07 8.04
C ARG A 242 20.71 -26.71 6.57
N GLY A 243 21.58 -25.86 6.03
CA GLY A 243 21.44 -25.22 4.72
C GLY A 243 21.37 -26.17 3.52
N ALA A 244 20.89 -25.62 2.40
CA ALA A 244 20.89 -26.28 1.10
C ALA A 244 22.32 -26.39 0.54
N LEU A 245 22.65 -27.56 0.02
CA LEU A 245 23.88 -27.83 -0.73
C LEU A 245 23.66 -27.35 -2.17
N LEU A 246 24.39 -26.33 -2.61
CA LEU A 246 24.48 -25.96 -4.02
C LEU A 246 25.52 -26.89 -4.66
N GLN A 247 25.11 -27.55 -5.74
CA GLN A 247 25.97 -28.42 -6.54
C GLN A 247 26.40 -27.59 -7.75
N ASP A 248 27.67 -27.20 -7.78
CA ASP A 248 28.30 -26.61 -8.95
C ASP A 248 28.48 -27.72 -10.00
N ILE A 249 27.94 -27.50 -11.21
CA ILE A 249 28.31 -28.26 -12.40
C ILE A 249 29.02 -27.28 -13.31
N GLU A 250 30.34 -27.28 -13.22
CA GLU A 250 31.20 -26.92 -14.35
C GLU A 250 31.10 -28.06 -15.36
N ASP A 251 30.69 -27.76 -16.59
CA ASP A 251 31.06 -28.60 -17.72
C ASP A 251 31.50 -27.66 -18.86
N ASP A 252 32.80 -27.45 -18.87
CA ASP A 252 33.57 -26.91 -19.98
C ASP A 252 33.76 -28.06 -20.98
N LYS A 253 33.29 -27.89 -22.22
CA LYS A 253 33.77 -28.69 -23.35
C LYS A 253 33.52 -28.02 -24.69
N ASP A 254 34.63 -27.55 -25.24
CA ASP A 254 34.91 -27.27 -26.63
C ASP A 254 34.24 -28.25 -27.61
N ASN A 255 33.49 -27.70 -28.57
CA ASN A 255 33.64 -27.95 -30.01
C ASN A 255 32.77 -27.01 -30.84
#